data_AF-A0A284VKV7-F1
#
_entry.id   AF-A0A284VKV7-F1
#
_cell.length_a   1.000
_cell.length_b   1.000
_cell.length_c   1.000
_cell.angle_alpha   90.00
_cell.angle_beta   90.00
_cell.angle_gamma   90.00
#
_symmetry.space_group_name_H-M   'P 1'
#
loop_
_entity.id
_entity.type
_entity.pdbx_description
1 polymer ?
#
loop_
_entity_poly.entity_id
_entity_poly.type
_entity_poly.pdbx_seq_one_letter_code
_entity_poly.pdbx_strand_id
1 'polypeptide(L)'
;MKPMICTAIRSKMIIRFYYNGGFRKLEPFCYGVSTSGNEVLRAYQTSGYSKSGNPAGWKLFRVSEISSLKITGEYFEDIRPGYNPKDPIIKRIYCCV
;
A
#
# COMPACT_ATOMS: atom_id res chain seq x y z
N MET A 1 -2.59 -12.36 6.97
CA MET A 1 -2.97 -11.06 7.60
C MET A 1 -1.77 -10.44 8.30
N LYS A 2 -1.38 -9.21 7.91
CA LYS A 2 -0.32 -8.41 8.57
C LYS A 2 -0.93 -7.24 9.38
N PRO A 3 -1.03 -7.32 10.72
CA PRO A 3 -1.67 -6.29 11.56
C PRO A 3 -1.08 -4.89 11.41
N MET A 4 0.24 -4.80 11.16
CA MET A 4 0.94 -3.52 10.97
C MET A 4 0.42 -2.72 9.77
N ILE A 5 0.02 -3.39 8.68
CA ILE A 5 -0.55 -2.72 7.50
C ILE A 5 -1.91 -2.11 7.85
N CYS A 6 -2.78 -2.86 8.53
CA CYS A 6 -4.08 -2.32 8.95
C CYS A 6 -3.95 -1.20 9.97
N THR A 7 -2.96 -1.27 10.88
CA THR A 7 -2.68 -0.20 11.83
C THR A 7 -2.29 1.09 11.09
N ALA A 8 -1.40 0.97 10.10
CA ALA A 8 -0.99 2.10 9.28
C ALA A 8 -2.14 2.68 8.45
N ILE A 9 -3.00 1.84 7.85
CA ILE A 9 -4.17 2.29 7.09
C ILE A 9 -5.14 3.08 7.98
N ARG A 10 -5.56 2.49 9.11
CA ARG A 10 -6.55 3.10 10.02
C ARG A 10 -6.04 4.40 10.66
N SER A 11 -4.73 4.46 10.91
CA SER A 11 -4.10 5.64 11.51
C SER A 11 -3.59 6.63 10.45
N LYS A 12 -3.85 6.37 9.16
CA LYS A 12 -3.32 7.10 8.01
C LYS A 12 -1.82 7.42 8.12
N MET A 13 -1.03 6.41 8.47
CA MET A 13 0.43 6.53 8.59
C MET A 13 1.14 6.08 7.32
N ILE A 14 2.15 6.83 6.92
CA ILE A 14 3.04 6.49 5.82
C ILE A 14 3.89 5.29 6.23
N ILE A 15 3.99 4.31 5.33
CA ILE A 15 4.87 3.15 5.49
C ILE A 15 5.99 3.17 4.46
N ARG A 16 7.09 2.55 4.84
CA ARG A 16 8.24 2.30 3.98
C ARG A 16 8.56 0.82 3.98
N PHE A 17 8.85 0.26 2.81
CA PHE A 17 9.25 -1.13 2.67
C PHE A 17 10.11 -1.36 1.44
N TYR A 18 10.80 -2.49 1.37
CA TYR A 18 11.56 -2.92 0.20
C TYR A 18 10.68 -3.77 -0.72
N TYR A 19 10.73 -3.49 -2.02
CA TYR A 19 9.92 -4.18 -3.04
C TYR A 19 10.61 -4.18 -4.41
N ASN A 20 10.85 -5.38 -4.95
CA ASN A 20 11.39 -5.62 -6.30
C ASN A 20 12.62 -4.77 -6.65
N GLY A 21 13.60 -4.71 -5.75
CA GLY A 21 14.90 -4.07 -6.02
C GLY A 21 15.12 -2.72 -5.34
N GLY A 22 14.14 -2.18 -4.61
CA GLY A 22 14.37 -0.93 -3.89
C GLY A 22 13.29 -0.54 -2.90
N PHE A 23 13.62 0.43 -2.03
CA PHE A 23 12.70 0.96 -1.02
C PHE A 23 11.62 1.83 -1.63
N ARG A 24 10.38 1.64 -1.17
CA ARG A 24 9.18 2.41 -1.49
C ARG A 24 8.74 3.17 -0.26
N LYS A 25 8.34 4.42 -0.41
CA LYS A 25 7.64 5.21 0.62
C LYS A 25 6.25 5.54 0.10
N LEU A 26 5.21 5.20 0.87
CA LEU A 26 3.85 5.26 0.37
C LEU A 26 2.78 5.44 1.45
N GLU A 27 1.63 5.89 0.99
CA GLU A 27 0.38 6.01 1.73
C GLU A 27 -0.45 4.73 1.50
N PRO A 28 -0.67 3.89 2.53
CA PRO A 28 -1.46 2.67 2.37
C PRO A 28 -2.97 2.97 2.42
N PHE A 29 -3.74 2.45 1.46
CA PHE A 29 -5.18 2.77 1.32
C PHE A 29 -6.11 1.58 1.53
N CYS A 30 -5.78 0.40 0.99
CA CYS A 30 -6.63 -0.79 1.13
C CYS A 30 -5.79 -2.06 1.11
N TYR A 31 -5.98 -2.92 2.10
CA TYR A 31 -5.34 -4.23 2.20
C TYR A 31 -6.40 -5.33 2.21
N GLY A 32 -6.18 -6.34 1.40
CA GLY A 32 -7.12 -7.45 1.25
C GLY A 32 -6.55 -8.58 0.41
N VAL A 33 -7.45 -9.36 -0.18
CA VAL A 33 -7.16 -10.47 -1.07
C VAL A 33 -7.64 -10.14 -2.47
N SER A 34 -6.79 -10.37 -3.46
CA SER A 34 -7.11 -10.16 -4.87
C SER A 34 -8.10 -11.20 -5.40
N THR A 35 -8.64 -10.96 -6.59
CA THR A 35 -9.40 -11.96 -7.35
C THR A 35 -8.63 -13.26 -7.60
N SER A 36 -7.30 -13.19 -7.68
CA SER A 36 -6.38 -14.33 -7.82
C SER A 36 -5.95 -14.98 -6.50
N GLY A 37 -6.55 -14.61 -5.36
CA GLY A 37 -6.28 -15.23 -4.06
C GLY A 37 -5.02 -14.72 -3.34
N ASN A 38 -4.37 -13.67 -3.85
CA ASN A 38 -3.14 -13.14 -3.27
C ASN A 38 -3.43 -12.02 -2.28
N GLU A 39 -2.72 -11.95 -1.16
CA GLU A 39 -2.76 -10.78 -0.29
C GLU A 39 -2.13 -9.56 -1.00
N VAL A 40 -2.88 -8.47 -1.11
CA VAL A 40 -2.50 -7.27 -1.87
C VAL A 40 -2.76 -5.97 -1.11
N LEU A 41 -1.89 -4.99 -1.31
CA LEU A 41 -1.98 -3.64 -0.77
C LEU A 41 -2.12 -2.63 -1.91
N ARG A 42 -3.25 -1.92 -1.97
CA ARG A 42 -3.44 -0.71 -2.76
C ARG A 42 -2.88 0.48 -1.99
N ALA A 43 -1.97 1.21 -2.62
CA ALA A 43 -1.25 2.30 -2.01
C ALA A 43 -0.93 3.40 -3.02
N TYR A 44 -0.80 4.63 -2.55
CA TYR A 44 -0.25 5.73 -3.33
C TYR A 44 1.23 5.88 -2.99
N GLN A 45 2.11 5.54 -3.93
CA GLN A 45 3.54 5.75 -3.74
C GLN A 45 3.83 7.25 -3.81
N THR A 46 4.55 7.78 -2.82
CA THR A 46 4.92 9.20 -2.76
C THR A 46 6.38 9.41 -3.17
N SER A 47 7.26 8.45 -2.87
CA SER A 47 8.66 8.48 -3.30
C SER A 47 9.35 7.10 -3.22
N GLY A 48 10.63 7.07 -3.57
CA GLY A 48 11.49 5.89 -3.55
C GLY A 48 11.63 5.23 -4.92
N TYR A 49 12.15 4.00 -4.91
CA TYR A 49 12.45 3.24 -6.11
C TYR A 49 11.20 3.05 -6.97
N SER A 50 11.39 3.00 -8.29
CA SER A 50 10.38 2.56 -9.26
C SER A 50 11.08 2.11 -10.52
N LYS A 51 10.89 0.83 -10.89
CA LYS A 51 11.52 0.25 -12.09
C LYS A 51 11.13 1.00 -13.36
N SER A 52 9.94 1.60 -13.41
CA SER A 52 9.45 2.35 -14.58
C SER A 52 9.88 3.83 -14.57
N GLY A 53 10.72 4.27 -13.63
CA GLY A 53 11.14 5.67 -13.52
C GLY A 53 10.09 6.63 -12.95
N ASN A 54 8.83 6.20 -12.74
CA ASN A 54 7.76 7.00 -12.12
C ASN A 54 7.64 6.66 -10.63
N PRO A 55 8.20 7.47 -9.72
CA PRO A 55 8.27 7.16 -8.29
C PRO A 55 7.01 7.55 -7.51
N ALA A 56 6.03 8.19 -8.15
CA ALA A 56 4.78 8.61 -7.53
C ALA A 56 3.55 8.05 -8.26
N GLY A 57 2.47 7.77 -7.51
CA GLY A 57 1.18 7.36 -8.04
C GLY A 57 0.62 6.06 -7.44
N TRP A 58 -0.59 5.71 -7.87
CA TRP A 58 -1.29 4.50 -7.44
C TRP A 58 -0.55 3.23 -7.88
N LYS A 59 -0.34 2.32 -6.91
CA LYS A 59 0.30 1.01 -7.12
C LYS A 59 -0.47 -0.07 -6.35
N LEU A 60 -0.37 -1.30 -6.86
CA LEU A 60 -0.84 -2.50 -6.18
C LEU A 60 0.38 -3.37 -5.90
N PHE A 61 0.56 -3.74 -4.62
CA PHE A 61 1.71 -4.54 -4.17
C PHE A 61 1.22 -5.89 -3.70
N ARG A 62 1.91 -6.97 -4.09
CA ARG A 62 1.73 -8.28 -3.45
C ARG A 62 2.42 -8.29 -2.10
N VAL A 63 1.67 -8.60 -1.05
CA VAL A 63 2.17 -8.51 0.33
C VAL A 63 3.23 -9.58 0.63
N SER A 64 3.21 -10.70 -0.08
CA SER A 64 4.25 -11.75 -0.01
C SER A 64 5.62 -11.29 -0.51
N GLU A 65 5.67 -10.28 -1.39
CA GLU A 65 6.91 -9.74 -1.97
C GLU A 65 7.46 -8.53 -1.18
N ILE A 66 6.75 -8.08 -0.14
CA ILE A 66 7.16 -6.98 0.73
C ILE A 66 8.12 -7.47 1.80
N SER A 67 9.28 -6.81 1.91
CA SER A 67 10.22 -7.01 3.02
C SER A 67 10.60 -5.68 3.70
N SER A 68 11.21 -5.74 4.88
CA SER A 68 11.67 -4.56 5.63
C SER A 68 10.58 -3.50 5.85
N LEU A 69 9.34 -3.93 6.11
CA LEU A 69 8.21 -3.04 6.38
C LEU A 69 8.43 -2.25 7.68
N LYS A 70 8.27 -0.93 7.60
CA LYS A 70 8.33 -0.01 8.73
C LYS A 70 7.25 1.06 8.60
N ILE A 71 6.67 1.45 9.73
CA ILE A 71 5.89 2.68 9.86
C ILE A 71 6.88 3.83 10.04
N THR A 72 6.67 4.94 9.33
CA THR A 72 7.64 6.05 9.30
C THR A 72 7.46 7.07 10.43
N GLY A 73 6.28 7.09 11.08
CA GLY A 73 5.88 8.15 12.01
C GLY A 73 5.27 9.37 11.32
N GLU A 74 5.30 9.41 9.99
CA GLU A 74 4.64 10.44 9.18
C GLU A 74 3.20 10.02 8.87
N TYR A 75 2.32 11.01 8.69
CA TYR A 75 0.90 10.84 8.42
C TYR A 75 0.52 11.40 7.05
N PHE A 76 -0.59 10.94 6.49
CA PHE A 76 -1.25 11.55 5.34
C PHE A 76 -2.69 11.89 5.73
N GLU A 77 -3.16 13.07 5.36
CA GLU A 77 -4.44 13.58 5.88
C GLU A 77 -5.60 13.29 4.91
N ASP A 78 -5.34 13.44 3.61
CA ASP A 78 -6.36 13.39 2.57
C ASP A 78 -6.44 12.07 1.81
N ILE A 79 -7.62 11.81 1.27
CA ILE A 79 -7.82 10.77 0.25
C ILE A 79 -7.21 11.26 -1.06
N ARG A 80 -6.30 10.48 -1.62
CA ARG A 80 -5.68 10.82 -2.91
C ARG A 80 -6.72 10.75 -4.04
N PRO A 81 -6.70 11.69 -5.01
CA PRO A 81 -7.55 11.62 -6.19
C PRO A 81 -7.42 10.27 -6.92
N GLY A 82 -8.56 9.71 -7.34
CA GLY A 82 -8.61 8.42 -8.03
C GLY A 82 -8.64 7.20 -7.12
N TYR A 83 -8.74 7.37 -5.79
CA TYR A 83 -9.01 6.25 -4.90
C TYR A 83 -10.39 5.64 -5.18
N ASN A 84 -10.44 4.32 -5.34
CA ASN A 84 -11.69 3.56 -5.48
C ASN A 84 -11.82 2.59 -4.29
N PRO A 85 -12.76 2.80 -3.34
CA PRO A 85 -12.98 1.88 -2.22
C PRO A 85 -13.59 0.53 -2.66
N LYS A 86 -14.19 0.48 -3.86
CA LYS A 86 -14.71 -0.73 -4.50
C LYS A 86 -13.75 -1.22 -5.59
N ASP A 87 -12.45 -1.27 -5.27
CA ASP A 87 -11.42 -1.75 -6.20
C ASP A 87 -11.75 -3.18 -6.67
N PRO A 88 -12.10 -3.39 -7.96
CA PRO A 88 -12.55 -4.69 -8.45
C PRO A 88 -11.47 -5.75 -8.38
N ILE A 89 -10.20 -5.35 -8.22
CA ILE A 89 -9.10 -6.29 -8.04
C ILE A 89 -9.13 -6.89 -6.63
N ILE A 90 -9.60 -6.16 -5.61
CA ILE A 90 -9.59 -6.59 -4.20
C ILE A 90 -10.96 -7.18 -3.84
N LYS A 91 -11.07 -8.51 -3.93
CA LYS A 91 -12.32 -9.25 -3.70
C LYS A 91 -12.73 -9.32 -2.23
N ARG A 92 -11.75 -9.43 -1.32
CA ARG A 92 -12.00 -9.47 0.13
C ARG A 92 -11.14 -8.43 0.82
N ILE A 93 -11.77 -7.45 1.45
CA ILE A 93 -11.08 -6.37 2.16
C ILE A 93 -10.85 -6.79 3.61
N TYR A 94 -9.63 -6.61 4.11
CA TYR A 94 -9.30 -6.77 5.54
C TYR A 94 -9.37 -5.43 6.27
N CYS A 95 -8.90 -4.37 5.63
CA CYS A 95 -8.96 -3.00 6.12
C CYS A 95 -8.75 -2.01 4.97
N CYS A 96 -9.43 -0.88 5.04
CA CYS A 96 -9.28 0.25 4.14
C CYS A 96 -9.36 1.55 4.95
N VAL A 97 -8.95 2.67 4.33
CA VAL A 97 -9.20 4.02 4.88
C VAL A 97 -10.70 4.27 4.98
#